data_AF-A0A7W1AK09-F1
#
_entry.id   AF-A0A7W1AK09-F1
#
_cell.length_a   1.000
_cell.length_b   1.000
_cell.length_c   1.000
_cell.angle_alpha   90.00
_cell.angle_beta   90.00
_cell.angle_gamma   90.00
#
_symmetry.space_group_name_H-M   'P 1'
#
loop_
_entity.id
_entity.type
_entity.pdbx_description
1 polymer ?
#
loop_
_entity_poly.entity_id
_entity_poly.type
_entity_poly.pdbx_seq_one_letter_code
_entity_poly.pdbx_strand_id
1 'polypeptide(L)'
;PAARNGFEYVIAQDPAIFPAYLYLGDMVKERDPKRALELARKAVQYNPDLVEGWVMLGTVASRLKDKKLRAEAITKVGELAPNSEALRTLQSQP
;
A
#
# COMPACT_ATOMS: atom_id res chain seq x y z
N PRO A 1 12.47 -2.87 15.46
CA PRO A 1 11.80 -2.10 16.54
C PRO A 1 12.00 -0.58 16.43
N ALA A 2 13.22 -0.10 16.15
CA ALA A 2 13.53 1.32 16.07
C ALA A 2 12.88 2.07 14.88
N ALA A 3 12.87 1.46 13.68
CA ALA A 3 12.33 2.10 12.47
C ALA A 3 10.84 2.45 12.59
N ARG A 4 10.04 1.59 13.24
CA ARG A 4 8.60 1.83 13.46
C ARG A 4 8.35 3.09 14.28
N ASN A 5 9.09 3.26 15.37
CA ASN A 5 8.95 4.42 16.25
C ASN A 5 9.35 5.72 15.55
N GLY A 6 10.36 5.67 14.67
CA GLY A 6 10.77 6.81 13.85
C GLY A 6 9.68 7.25 12.86
N PHE A 7 9.08 6.31 12.13
CA PHE A 7 8.01 6.65 11.18
C PHE A 7 6.71 7.11 11.86
N GLU A 8 6.34 6.52 12.99
CA GLU A 8 5.19 6.98 13.77
C GLU A 8 5.38 8.43 14.26
N TYR A 9 6.60 8.79 14.68
CA TYR A 9 6.94 10.17 15.02
C TYR A 9 6.86 11.11 13.82
N VAL A 10 7.43 10.72 12.67
CA VAL A 10 7.38 11.52 11.44
C VAL A 10 5.94 11.76 10.97
N ILE A 11 5.09 10.74 11.01
CA ILE A 11 3.66 10.87 10.69
C ILE A 11 2.94 11.82 11.67
N ALA A 12 3.33 11.83 12.94
CA ALA A 12 2.75 12.75 13.91
C ALA A 12 3.15 14.22 13.64
N GLN A 13 4.30 14.46 13.01
CA GLN A 13 4.77 15.81 12.64
C GLN A 13 4.18 16.28 11.30
N ASP A 14 4.11 15.38 10.32
CA ASP A 14 3.47 15.64 9.03
C ASP A 14 2.68 14.40 8.57
N PRO A 15 1.35 14.41 8.79
CA PRO A 15 0.48 13.33 8.37
C PRO A 15 0.43 13.13 6.86
N ALA A 16 0.86 14.10 6.03
CA ALA A 16 0.84 13.95 4.58
C ALA A 16 2.07 13.20 4.03
N ILE A 17 3.01 12.75 4.88
CA ILE A 17 4.15 11.93 4.47
C ILE A 17 3.67 10.50 4.14
N PHE A 18 3.08 10.37 2.96
CA PHE A 18 2.61 9.11 2.40
C PHE A 18 3.68 8.00 2.34
N PRO A 19 4.99 8.27 2.11
CA PRO A 19 5.99 7.21 2.11
C PRO A 19 6.15 6.54 3.48
N ALA A 20 5.97 7.28 4.59
CA ALA A 20 6.10 6.73 5.94
C ALA A 20 5.01 5.67 6.22
N TYR A 21 3.79 5.88 5.72
CA TYR A 21 2.74 4.86 5.83
C TYR A 21 3.08 3.61 5.03
N LEU A 22 3.69 3.73 3.84
CA LEU A 22 4.13 2.57 3.06
C LEU A 22 5.21 1.77 3.80
N TYR A 23 6.24 2.44 4.32
CA TYR A 23 7.29 1.75 5.07
C TYR A 23 6.73 1.02 6.30
N LEU A 24 5.82 1.65 7.04
CA LEU A 24 5.13 1.00 8.16
C LEU A 24 4.25 -0.16 7.70
N GLY A 25 3.53 0.00 6.59
CA GLY A 25 2.66 -1.02 6.00
C GLY A 25 3.48 -2.26 5.61
N ASP A 26 4.60 -2.05 4.93
CA ASP A 26 5.51 -3.11 4.52
C ASP A 26 6.09 -3.89 5.71
N MET A 27 6.44 -3.19 6.80
CA MET A 27 6.93 -3.80 8.03
C MET A 27 5.90 -4.69 8.75
N VAL A 28 4.60 -4.49 8.49
CA VAL A 28 3.53 -5.22 9.19
C VAL A 28 2.71 -6.12 8.27
N LYS A 29 2.81 -6.01 6.94
CA LYS A 29 1.95 -6.73 5.98
C LYS A 29 1.86 -8.24 6.17
N GLU A 30 2.95 -8.86 6.63
CA GLU A 30 2.98 -10.30 6.86
C GLU A 30 2.33 -10.71 8.18
N ARG A 31 2.53 -9.92 9.24
CA ARG A 31 2.10 -10.22 10.63
C ARG A 31 0.71 -9.69 10.96
N ASP A 32 0.37 -8.53 10.40
CA ASP A 32 -0.89 -7.82 10.59
C ASP A 32 -1.33 -7.19 9.25
N PRO A 33 -1.88 -8.01 8.34
CA PRO A 33 -2.33 -7.52 7.04
C PRO A 33 -3.49 -6.50 7.16
N LYS A 34 -4.26 -6.53 8.25
CA LYS A 34 -5.33 -5.54 8.46
C LYS A 34 -4.75 -4.16 8.73
N ARG A 35 -3.75 -4.06 9.61
CA ARG A 35 -3.05 -2.78 9.85
C ARG A 35 -2.29 -2.30 8.63
N ALA A 36 -1.66 -3.21 7.87
CA ALA A 36 -1.01 -2.84 6.61
C ALA A 36 -2.01 -2.24 5.60
N LEU A 37 -3.23 -2.76 5.57
CA LEU A 37 -4.28 -2.25 4.70
C LEU A 37 -4.64 -0.80 5.07
N GLU A 38 -4.84 -0.52 6.36
CA GLU A 38 -5.14 0.84 6.84
C GLU A 38 -4.02 1.83 6.50
N LEU A 39 -2.76 1.41 6.65
CA LEU A 39 -1.60 2.23 6.32
C LEU A 39 -1.52 2.50 4.82
N ALA A 40 -1.70 1.49 3.98
CA ALA A 40 -1.71 1.66 2.53
C ALA A 40 -2.87 2.55 2.06
N ARG A 41 -4.06 2.46 2.69
CA ARG A 41 -5.19 3.37 2.43
C ARG A 41 -4.84 4.83 2.74
N LYS A 42 -4.17 5.09 3.87
CA LYS A 42 -3.71 6.44 4.20
C LYS A 42 -2.71 6.96 3.16
N ALA A 43 -1.77 6.12 2.72
CA ALA A 43 -0.79 6.51 1.70
C ALA A 43 -1.48 7.00 0.42
N VAL A 44 -2.45 6.24 -0.12
CA VAL A 44 -3.19 6.65 -1.34
C VAL A 44 -4.21 7.78 -1.10
N GLN A 45 -4.67 7.96 0.14
CA GLN A 45 -5.52 9.10 0.48
C GLN A 45 -4.74 10.42 0.41
N TYR A 46 -3.48 10.42 0.88
CA TYR A 46 -2.62 11.60 0.82
C TYR A 46 -1.99 11.81 -0.55
N ASN A 47 -1.70 10.73 -1.28
CA ASN A 47 -1.24 10.80 -2.65
C ASN A 47 -1.94 9.74 -3.52
N PRO A 48 -3.06 10.09 -4.18
CA PRO A 48 -3.81 9.18 -5.04
C PRO A 48 -3.04 8.70 -6.28
N ASP A 49 -1.99 9.41 -6.69
CA ASP A 49 -1.18 9.07 -7.87
C ASP A 49 0.04 8.21 -7.50
N LEU A 50 0.17 7.82 -6.22
CA LEU A 50 1.25 6.99 -5.73
C LEU A 50 1.06 5.53 -6.12
N VAL A 51 1.80 5.10 -7.15
CA VAL A 51 1.78 3.72 -7.65
C VAL A 51 2.08 2.70 -6.55
N GLU A 52 3.10 2.93 -5.72
CA GLU A 52 3.51 2.02 -4.65
C GLU A 52 2.42 1.83 -3.58
N GLY A 53 1.60 2.85 -3.35
CA GLY A 53 0.46 2.76 -2.43
C GLY A 53 -0.64 1.84 -2.95
N TRP A 54 -0.97 1.97 -4.24
CA TRP A 54 -1.90 1.06 -4.90
C TRP A 54 -1.34 -0.35 -5.02
N VAL A 55 -0.04 -0.50 -5.28
CA VAL A 55 0.62 -1.82 -5.29
C VAL A 55 0.50 -2.50 -3.92
N MET A 56 0.80 -1.77 -2.84
CA MET A 56 0.67 -2.29 -1.49
C MET A 56 -0.76 -2.68 -1.14
N LEU A 57 -1.75 -1.85 -1.54
CA LEU A 57 -3.16 -2.19 -1.39
C LEU A 57 -3.51 -3.50 -2.11
N GLY A 58 -3.07 -3.68 -3.36
CA GLY A 58 -3.30 -4.89 -4.13
C GLY A 58 -2.68 -6.13 -3.48
N THR A 59 -1.43 -6.03 -3.03
CA THR A 59 -0.73 -7.13 -2.34
C THR A 59 -1.42 -7.50 -1.02
N VAL A 60 -1.75 -6.52 -0.18
CA VAL A 60 -2.41 -6.77 1.10
C VAL A 60 -3.84 -7.27 0.91
N ALA A 61 -4.58 -6.74 -0.06
CA ALA A 61 -5.92 -7.22 -0.42
C ALA A 61 -5.90 -8.68 -0.87
N SER A 62 -4.89 -9.10 -1.63
CA SER A 62 -4.70 -10.52 -2.02
C SER A 62 -4.54 -11.42 -0.79
N ARG A 63 -3.71 -11.02 0.18
CA ARG A 63 -3.54 -11.75 1.46
C ARG A 63 -4.83 -11.83 2.27
N LEU A 64 -5.62 -10.77 2.26
CA LEU A 64 -6.92 -10.69 2.95
C LEU A 64 -8.07 -11.33 2.15
N LYS A 65 -7.81 -11.82 0.93
CA LYS A 65 -8.80 -12.34 -0.02
C LYS A 65 -9.90 -11.32 -0.37
N ASP A 66 -9.61 -10.03 -0.26
CA ASP A 66 -10.50 -8.94 -0.68
C ASP A 66 -10.35 -8.72 -2.20
N LYS A 67 -11.11 -9.51 -2.96
CA LYS A 67 -11.08 -9.47 -4.42
C LYS A 67 -11.51 -8.11 -4.99
N LYS A 68 -12.44 -7.41 -4.33
CA LYS A 68 -12.95 -6.12 -4.81
C LYS A 68 -11.86 -5.07 -4.73
N LEU A 69 -11.20 -4.97 -3.57
CA LEU A 69 -10.14 -4.00 -3.37
C LEU A 69 -8.90 -4.32 -4.21
N ARG A 70 -8.57 -5.60 -4.38
CA ARG A 70 -7.48 -6.02 -5.28
C ARG A 70 -7.76 -5.57 -6.72
N ALA A 71 -8.99 -5.74 -7.21
CA ALA A 71 -9.37 -5.30 -8.55
C ALA A 71 -9.25 -3.78 -8.70
N GLU A 72 -9.71 -3.01 -7.71
CA GLU A 72 -9.55 -1.55 -7.67
C GLU A 72 -8.07 -1.14 -7.75
N ALA A 73 -7.22 -1.77 -6.94
CA ALA A 73 -5.78 -1.52 -6.95
C ALA A 73 -5.15 -1.83 -8.32
N ILE A 74 -5.50 -2.95 -8.95
CA ILE A 74 -5.01 -3.31 -10.29
C ILE A 74 -5.41 -2.25 -11.32
N THR A 75 -6.67 -1.80 -11.29
CA THR A 75 -7.14 -0.73 -12.18
C THR A 75 -6.33 0.54 -11.98
N LYS A 76 -6.10 0.98 -10.74
CA LYS A 76 -5.34 2.19 -10.45
C LYS A 76 -3.87 2.08 -10.85
N VAL A 77 -3.22 0.95 -10.59
CA VAL A 77 -1.85 0.72 -11.07
C VAL A 77 -1.81 0.70 -12.61
N GLY A 78 -2.85 0.17 -13.26
CA GLY A 78 -2.99 0.19 -14.72
C GLY A 78 -3.16 1.60 -15.30
N GLU A 79 -3.90 2.47 -14.63
CA GLU A 79 -4.08 3.87 -15.02
C GLU A 79 -2.78 4.66 -14.86
N LEU A 80 -2.09 4.50 -13.73
CA LEU A 80 -0.90 5.29 -13.38
C LEU A 80 0.40 4.74 -14.00
N ALA A 81 0.49 3.42 -14.16
CA ALA A 81 1.71 2.72 -14.60
C ALA A 81 1.39 1.47 -15.45
N PRO A 82 0.78 1.63 -16.65
CA PRO A 82 0.23 0.54 -17.47
C PRO A 82 1.26 -0.50 -17.93
N ASN A 83 2.54 -0.15 -17.98
CA ASN A 83 3.61 -1.04 -18.46
C ASN A 83 4.52 -1.54 -17.33
N SER A 84 4.15 -1.31 -16.07
CA SER A 84 4.95 -1.69 -14.91
C SER A 84 4.98 -3.20 -14.69
N GLU A 85 6.11 -3.70 -14.17
CA GLU A 85 6.21 -5.08 -13.69
C GLU A 85 5.24 -5.34 -12.53
N ALA A 86 5.04 -4.35 -11.66
CA ALA A 86 4.12 -4.44 -10.54
C ALA A 86 2.68 -4.74 -11.00
N LEU A 87 2.21 -4.11 -12.08
CA LEU A 87 0.90 -4.40 -12.65
C LEU A 87 0.78 -5.87 -13.10
N ARG A 88 1.77 -6.35 -13.85
CA ARG A 88 1.79 -7.73 -14.34
C ARG A 88 1.81 -8.74 -13.18
N THR A 89 2.58 -8.46 -12.14
CA THR A 89 2.66 -9.28 -10.93
C THR A 89 1.34 -9.32 -10.18
N LEU A 90 0.69 -8.16 -10.00
CA LEU A 90 -0.62 -8.11 -9.37
C LEU A 90 -1.68 -8.84 -10.17
N GLN A 91 -1.63 -8.81 -11.50
CA GLN A 91 -2.59 -9.52 -12.35
C GLN A 91 -2.39 -11.05 -12.31
N SER A 92 -1.14 -11.52 -12.19
CA SER A 92 -0.80 -12.95 -12.26
C SER A 92 -1.00 -13.70 -10.94
N GLN A 93 -0.93 -13.02 -9.79
CA GLN A 93 -1.08 -13.66 -8.48
C GLN A 93 -2.56 -13.75 -8.05
N PRO A 94 -3.11 -14.94 -7.73
CA PRO A 94 -4.52 -15.11 -7.38
C PRO A 94 -4.94 -14.50 -6.03
#